data_AF-A0A5N4ACQ3-F1
#
_entry.id   AF-A0A5N4ACQ3-F1
#
_cell.length_a   1.000
_cell.length_b   1.000
_cell.length_c   1.000
_cell.angle_alpha   90.00
_cell.angle_beta   90.00
_cell.angle_gamma   90.00
#
_symmetry.space_group_name_H-M   'P 1'
#
loop_
_entity.id
_entity.type
_entity.pdbx_description
1 polymer ?
#
loop_
_entity_poly.entity_id
_entity_poly.type
_entity_poly.pdbx_seq_one_letter_code
_entity_poly.pdbx_strand_id
1 'polypeptide(L)'
;MVSGTILGLAKQLDWSEREVERWFRLRKDQDKPSTLDKFCESAWRVCYSANRHHHYSLDDDMWWYIMTSLSFYVSLLVTQFFDIKSRDFWQMFAHHIITVTLMSLAWIDCQLRVSSLVLFIHEFADIFLDLAKILKYTGYQRLCEGAFMTFTAVWIVTRLCIFPFWIIRR
;
A
#
# COMPACT_ATOMS: atom_id res chain seq x y z
N MET A 1 14.64 25.40 -36.04
CA MET A 1 14.42 23.98 -36.39
C MET A 1 12.93 23.62 -36.51
N VAL A 2 12.03 24.17 -35.68
CA VAL A 2 10.57 23.87 -35.69
C VAL A 2 9.80 24.41 -36.91
N SER A 3 10.21 25.56 -37.49
CA SER A 3 9.49 26.15 -38.64
C SER A 3 9.60 25.32 -39.93
N GLY A 4 10.69 24.57 -40.13
CA GLY A 4 10.88 23.74 -41.32
C GLY A 4 9.94 22.53 -41.38
N THR A 5 9.63 21.94 -40.22
CA THR A 5 8.69 20.82 -40.10
C THR A 5 7.24 21.27 -40.29
N ILE A 6 6.86 22.44 -39.77
CA ILE A 6 5.52 23.02 -39.96
C ILE A 6 5.26 23.30 -41.44
N LEU A 7 6.24 23.89 -42.14
CA LEU A 7 6.13 24.20 -43.58
C LEU A 7 5.99 22.94 -44.45
N GLY A 8 6.75 21.90 -44.12
CA GLY A 8 6.68 20.61 -44.82
C GLY A 8 5.33 19.91 -44.64
N LEU A 9 4.80 19.92 -43.42
CA LEU A 9 3.49 19.35 -43.09
C LEU A 9 2.33 20.15 -43.71
N ALA A 10 2.42 21.48 -43.68
CA ALA A 10 1.45 22.37 -44.33
C ALA A 10 1.30 22.06 -45.83
N LYS A 11 2.43 21.87 -46.52
CA LYS A 11 2.45 21.52 -47.95
C LYS A 11 1.94 20.10 -48.25
N GLN A 12 2.17 19.14 -47.35
CA GLN A 12 1.70 17.76 -47.53
C GLN A 12 0.20 17.60 -47.25
N LEU A 13 -0.33 18.37 -46.31
CA LEU A 13 -1.72 18.27 -45.84
C LEU A 13 -2.65 19.31 -46.52
N ASP A 14 -2.09 20.19 -47.35
CA ASP A 14 -2.78 21.34 -47.94
C ASP A 14 -3.43 22.26 -46.89
N TRP A 15 -2.75 22.42 -45.75
CA TRP A 15 -3.20 23.23 -44.62
C TRP A 15 -2.38 24.51 -44.53
N SER A 16 -2.97 25.57 -43.99
CA SER A 16 -2.20 26.75 -43.62
C SER A 16 -1.26 26.44 -42.44
N GLU A 17 -0.12 27.13 -42.38
CA GLU A 17 0.82 27.00 -41.25
C GLU A 17 0.13 27.21 -39.89
N ARG A 18 -0.86 28.12 -39.84
CA ARG A 18 -1.66 28.40 -38.64
C ARG A 18 -2.55 27.22 -38.23
N GLU A 19 -3.07 26.45 -39.18
CA GLU A 19 -3.88 25.26 -38.91
C GLU A 19 -3.02 24.12 -38.41
N VAL A 20 -1.85 23.91 -39.01
CA VAL A 20 -0.85 22.94 -38.55
C VAL A 20 -0.41 23.29 -37.13
N GLU A 21 -0.10 24.55 -36.85
CA GLU A 21 0.20 25.01 -35.50
C GLU A 21 -0.95 24.82 -34.52
N ARG A 22 -2.18 25.16 -34.91
CA ARG A 22 -3.37 24.98 -34.07
C ARG A 22 -3.59 23.50 -33.76
N TRP A 23 -3.42 22.63 -34.74
CA TRP A 23 -3.52 21.20 -34.59
C TRP A 23 -2.45 20.66 -33.64
N PHE A 24 -1.20 21.11 -33.75
CA PHE A 24 -0.15 20.73 -32.79
C PHE A 24 -0.46 21.20 -31.37
N ARG A 25 -1.01 22.42 -31.21
CA ARG A 25 -1.47 22.92 -29.91
C ARG A 25 -2.59 22.05 -29.32
N LEU A 26 -3.61 21.73 -30.12
CA LEU A 26 -4.74 20.89 -29.71
C LEU A 26 -4.30 19.46 -29.37
N ARG A 27 -3.39 18.88 -30.15
CA ARG A 27 -2.85 17.54 -29.91
C ARG A 27 -2.02 17.48 -28.63
N LYS A 28 -1.25 18.53 -28.33
CA LYS A 28 -0.51 18.64 -27.06
C LYS A 28 -1.43 18.73 -25.84
N ASP A 29 -2.62 19.31 -25.99
CA ASP A 29 -3.63 19.31 -24.94
C ASP A 29 -4.40 17.97 -24.84
N GLN A 30 -4.50 17.20 -25.94
CA GLN A 30 -5.03 15.83 -25.92
C GLN A 30 -4.07 14.83 -25.27
N ASP A 31 -2.76 14.98 -25.47
CA ASP A 31 -1.72 14.13 -24.87
C ASP A 31 -1.37 14.52 -23.42
N LYS A 32 -2.17 15.40 -22.81
CA LYS A 32 -1.90 15.90 -21.46
C LYS A 32 -2.32 14.83 -20.45
N PRO A 33 -1.37 14.29 -19.65
CA PRO A 33 -1.70 13.23 -18.72
C PRO A 33 -2.72 13.74 -17.70
N SER A 34 -3.70 12.90 -17.39
CA SER A 34 -4.75 13.25 -16.44
C SER A 34 -4.15 13.42 -15.03
N THR A 35 -4.92 14.04 -14.14
CA THR A 35 -4.52 14.17 -12.73
C THR A 35 -4.26 12.79 -12.10
N LEU A 36 -5.03 11.77 -12.48
CA LEU A 36 -4.84 10.40 -12.00
C LEU A 36 -3.56 9.76 -12.55
N ASP A 37 -3.26 9.98 -13.84
CA ASP A 37 -2.03 9.44 -14.44
C ASP A 37 -0.79 10.01 -13.75
N LYS A 38 -0.79 11.33 -13.50
CA LYS A 38 0.30 12.00 -12.77
C LYS A 38 0.39 11.54 -11.32
N PHE A 39 -0.75 11.30 -10.67
CA PHE A 39 -0.79 10.73 -9.32
C PHE A 39 -0.18 9.33 -9.29
N CYS A 40 -0.61 8.45 -10.19
CA CYS A 40 -0.09 7.09 -10.33
C CYS A 40 1.41 7.07 -10.65
N GLU A 41 1.88 7.91 -11.58
CA GLU A 41 3.30 8.06 -11.89
C GLU A 41 4.10 8.52 -10.68
N SER A 42 3.59 9.51 -9.93
CA SER A 42 4.25 10.04 -8.75
C SER A 42 4.30 8.99 -7.63
N ALA A 43 3.19 8.28 -7.40
CA ALA A 43 3.11 7.19 -6.43
C ALA A 43 4.07 6.05 -6.79
N TRP A 44 4.12 5.64 -8.06
CA TRP A 44 5.05 4.64 -8.55
C TRP A 44 6.51 5.04 -8.32
N ARG A 45 6.87 6.29 -8.63
CA ARG A 45 8.22 6.81 -8.43
C ARG A 45 8.63 6.84 -6.96
N VAL A 46 7.70 7.19 -6.06
CA VAL A 46 7.93 7.15 -4.61
C VAL A 46 8.16 5.71 -4.15
N CYS A 47 7.27 4.77 -4.51
CA CYS A 47 7.41 3.36 -4.17
C CYS A 47 8.73 2.77 -4.68
N TYR A 48 9.10 3.07 -5.93
CA TYR A 48 10.33 2.58 -6.54
C TYR A 48 11.58 3.15 -5.87
N SER A 49 11.57 4.45 -5.55
CA SER A 49 12.69 5.10 -4.85
C SER A 49 12.85 4.57 -3.44
N ALA A 50 11.75 4.32 -2.72
CA ALA A 50 11.78 3.74 -1.39
C ALA A 50 12.30 2.29 -1.43
N ASN A 51 11.80 1.44 -2.33
CA ASN A 51 12.30 0.08 -2.53
C ASN A 51 13.80 0.03 -2.83
N ARG A 52 14.27 0.93 -3.71
CA ARG A 52 15.69 1.03 -4.05
C ARG A 52 16.53 1.46 -2.85
N HIS A 53 16.08 2.46 -2.08
CA HIS A 53 16.80 2.92 -0.89
C HIS A 53 16.98 1.79 0.14
N HIS A 54 15.96 0.94 0.30
CA HIS A 54 15.98 -0.19 1.23
C HIS A 54 16.82 -1.37 0.81
N HIS A 55 16.85 -1.69 -0.49
CA HIS A 55 17.73 -2.73 -1.02
C HIS A 55 19.22 -2.45 -0.75
N TYR A 56 19.62 -1.18 -0.62
CA TYR A 56 20.99 -0.82 -0.27
C TYR A 56 21.25 -0.76 1.24
N SER A 57 20.20 -0.78 2.07
CA SER A 57 20.28 -0.48 3.52
C SER A 57 20.05 -1.69 4.42
N LEU A 58 19.55 -2.81 3.88
CA LEU A 58 19.14 -4.01 4.64
C LEU A 58 19.88 -5.26 4.13
N ASP A 59 20.07 -6.21 5.04
CA ASP A 59 20.53 -7.57 4.70
C ASP A 59 19.51 -8.26 3.76
N ASP A 60 20.00 -9.02 2.78
CA ASP A 60 19.20 -9.67 1.74
C ASP A 60 18.07 -10.53 2.31
N ASP A 61 18.32 -11.25 3.42
CA ASP A 61 17.33 -12.11 4.08
C ASP A 61 16.14 -11.31 4.66
N MET A 62 16.43 -10.15 5.24
CA MET A 62 15.40 -9.27 5.81
C MET A 62 14.55 -8.65 4.70
N TRP A 63 15.17 -8.31 3.57
CA TRP A 63 14.46 -7.76 2.41
C TRP A 63 13.44 -8.75 1.84
N TRP A 64 13.84 -10.01 1.67
CA TRP A 64 12.94 -11.07 1.19
C TRP A 64 11.76 -11.29 2.13
N TYR A 65 12.02 -11.34 3.44
CA TYR A 65 10.97 -11.51 4.43
C TYR A 65 9.88 -10.43 4.29
N ILE A 66 10.27 -9.15 4.23
CA ILE A 66 9.28 -8.06 4.19
C ILE A 66 8.57 -8.02 2.82
N MET A 67 9.25 -8.33 1.71
CA MET A 67 8.63 -8.40 0.38
C MET A 67 7.60 -9.52 0.26
N THR A 68 7.90 -10.69 0.84
CA THR A 68 6.94 -11.80 0.89
C THR A 68 5.74 -11.47 1.78
N SER A 69 5.96 -10.89 2.96
CA SER A 69 4.86 -10.47 3.85
C SER A 69 3.97 -9.41 3.21
N LEU A 70 4.55 -8.38 2.58
CA LEU A 70 3.78 -7.34 1.88
C LEU A 70 2.93 -7.93 0.74
N SER A 71 3.53 -8.84 -0.04
CA SER A 71 2.83 -9.52 -1.14
C SER A 71 1.66 -10.37 -0.64
N PHE A 72 1.84 -11.05 0.49
CA PHE A 72 0.78 -11.80 1.15
C PHE A 72 -0.37 -10.87 1.57
N TYR A 73 -0.11 -9.75 2.25
CA TYR A 73 -1.16 -8.82 2.68
C TYR A 73 -1.91 -8.16 1.50
N VAL A 74 -1.21 -7.83 0.41
CA VAL A 74 -1.84 -7.33 -0.82
C VAL A 74 -2.73 -8.41 -1.44
N SER A 75 -2.28 -9.68 -1.45
CA SER A 75 -3.10 -10.79 -1.94
C SER A 75 -4.37 -11.00 -1.10
N LEU A 76 -4.30 -10.86 0.23
CA LEU A 76 -5.47 -10.92 1.11
C LEU A 76 -6.45 -9.79 0.81
N LEU A 77 -5.95 -8.57 0.58
CA LEU A 77 -6.78 -7.42 0.21
C LEU A 77 -7.52 -7.65 -1.11
N VAL A 78 -6.87 -8.29 -2.10
CA VAL A 78 -7.49 -8.64 -3.39
C VAL A 78 -8.50 -9.78 -3.24
N THR A 79 -8.14 -10.86 -2.54
CA THR A 79 -9.02 -12.02 -2.32
C THR A 79 -10.28 -11.64 -1.54
N GLN A 80 -10.21 -10.67 -0.63
CA GLN A 80 -11.36 -10.16 0.12
C GLN A 80 -12.51 -9.67 -0.79
N PHE A 81 -12.23 -9.16 -1.99
CA PHE A 81 -13.26 -8.71 -2.92
C PHE A 81 -14.02 -9.86 -3.62
N PHE A 82 -13.38 -11.02 -3.73
CA PHE A 82 -13.98 -12.21 -4.34
C PHE A 82 -14.71 -13.09 -3.31
N ASP A 83 -14.50 -12.84 -2.03
CA ASP A 83 -15.12 -13.62 -0.97
C ASP A 83 -16.58 -13.21 -0.73
N ILE A 84 -17.40 -14.17 -0.32
CA ILE A 84 -18.83 -13.95 -0.09
C ILE A 84 -18.98 -12.96 1.06
N LYS A 85 -19.63 -11.81 0.80
CA LYS A 85 -19.72 -10.69 1.74
C LYS A 85 -20.38 -11.10 3.06
N SER A 86 -19.56 -11.40 4.06
CA SER A 86 -20.00 -11.69 5.42
C SER A 86 -20.33 -10.40 6.18
N ARG A 87 -21.07 -10.51 7.28
CA ARG A 87 -21.47 -9.36 8.11
C ARG A 87 -20.28 -8.61 8.72
N ASP A 88 -19.12 -9.27 8.80
CA ASP A 88 -17.86 -8.76 9.34
C ASP A 88 -16.91 -8.22 8.23
N PHE A 89 -17.39 -8.18 6.97
CA PHE A 89 -16.62 -7.76 5.79
C PHE A 89 -15.98 -6.38 5.94
N TRP A 90 -16.76 -5.37 6.36
CA TRP A 90 -16.28 -3.99 6.44
C TRP A 90 -15.21 -3.81 7.52
N GLN A 91 -15.31 -4.55 8.62
CA GLN A 91 -14.32 -4.53 9.69
C GLN A 91 -12.99 -5.15 9.23
N MET A 92 -13.04 -6.33 8.59
CA MET A 92 -11.85 -7.00 8.05
C MET A 92 -11.22 -6.20 6.91
N PHE A 93 -12.02 -5.58 6.05
CA PHE A 93 -11.54 -4.75 4.94
C PHE A 93 -10.86 -3.47 5.43
N ALA A 94 -11.49 -2.75 6.38
CA ALA A 94 -10.88 -1.56 6.99
C ALA A 94 -9.57 -1.91 7.71
N HIS A 95 -9.53 -3.05 8.40
CA HIS A 95 -8.32 -3.55 9.04
C HIS A 95 -7.17 -3.77 8.03
N HIS A 96 -7.43 -4.44 6.90
CA HIS A 96 -6.40 -4.66 5.86
C HIS A 96 -5.95 -3.35 5.20
N ILE A 97 -6.85 -2.39 4.98
CA ILE A 97 -6.46 -1.06 4.49
C ILE A 97 -5.52 -0.37 5.48
N ILE A 98 -5.84 -0.44 6.78
CA ILE A 98 -5.03 0.20 7.82
C ILE A 98 -3.64 -0.46 7.89
N THR A 99 -3.55 -1.80 7.86
CA THR A 99 -2.26 -2.51 7.92
C THR A 99 -1.41 -2.26 6.68
N VAL A 100 -1.98 -2.31 5.48
CA VAL A 100 -1.27 -1.99 4.22
C VAL A 100 -0.81 -0.53 4.19
N THR A 101 -1.64 0.40 4.67
CA THR A 101 -1.27 1.83 4.75
C THR A 101 -0.14 2.06 5.76
N LEU A 102 -0.23 1.46 6.95
CA LEU A 102 0.83 1.53 7.97
C LEU A 102 2.15 0.92 7.47
N MET A 103 2.07 -0.21 6.75
CA MET A 103 3.24 -0.84 6.11
C MET A 103 3.91 0.10 5.12
N SER A 104 3.09 0.73 4.26
CA SER A 104 3.55 1.60 3.19
C SER A 104 4.19 2.88 3.75
N LEU A 105 3.60 3.48 4.79
CA LEU A 105 4.16 4.65 5.46
C LEU A 105 5.46 4.31 6.20
N ALA A 106 5.51 3.18 6.91
CA ALA A 106 6.74 2.73 7.57
C ALA A 106 7.88 2.43 6.58
N TRP A 107 7.53 1.99 5.36
CA TRP A 107 8.47 1.80 4.27
C TRP A 107 9.00 3.12 3.71
N ILE A 108 8.18 4.19 3.67
CA ILE A 108 8.63 5.52 3.23
C ILE A 108 9.49 6.20 4.31
N ASP A 109 9.12 6.09 5.59
CA ASP A 109 9.83 6.71 6.72
C ASP A 109 11.11 5.98 7.17
N CYS A 110 11.52 4.94 6.43
CA CYS A 110 12.75 4.17 6.65
C CYS A 110 12.85 3.51 8.04
N GLN A 111 11.74 3.40 8.79
CA GLN A 111 11.69 2.78 10.11
C GLN A 111 11.38 1.28 10.05
N LEU A 112 12.02 0.55 9.13
CA LEU A 112 11.69 -0.86 8.85
C LEU A 112 11.93 -1.82 10.02
N ARG A 113 12.85 -1.51 10.95
CA ARG A 113 13.02 -2.28 12.20
C ARG A 113 11.80 -2.20 13.13
N VAL A 114 11.20 -1.03 13.20
CA VAL A 114 10.01 -0.78 13.99
C VAL A 114 8.80 -1.40 13.28
N SER A 115 8.80 -1.37 11.93
CA SER A 115 7.79 -2.00 11.07
C SER A 115 7.78 -3.52 11.18
N SER A 116 8.94 -4.20 11.16
CA SER A 116 9.01 -5.66 11.25
C SER A 116 8.57 -6.19 12.63
N LEU A 117 8.89 -5.45 13.70
CA LEU A 117 8.37 -5.73 15.05
C LEU A 117 6.84 -5.60 15.13
N VAL A 118 6.30 -4.58 14.47
CA VAL A 118 4.84 -4.38 14.36
C VAL A 118 4.17 -5.50 13.61
N LEU A 119 4.71 -5.86 12.45
CA LEU A 119 4.27 -6.98 11.63
C LEU A 119 4.22 -8.28 12.42
N PHE A 120 5.31 -8.61 13.12
CA PHE A 120 5.40 -9.83 13.90
C PHE A 120 4.37 -9.90 15.02
N ILE A 121 4.20 -8.80 15.77
CA ILE A 121 3.19 -8.71 16.83
C ILE A 121 1.78 -8.78 16.25
N HIS A 122 1.57 -8.17 15.08
CA HIS A 122 0.29 -8.16 14.38
C HIS A 122 -0.11 -9.57 13.95
N GLU A 123 0.77 -10.33 13.29
CA GLU A 123 0.51 -11.72 12.89
C GLU A 123 0.19 -12.60 14.10
N PHE A 124 0.87 -12.39 15.22
CA PHE A 124 0.58 -13.13 16.46
C PHE A 124 -0.81 -12.81 17.01
N ALA A 125 -1.27 -11.56 16.86
CA ALA A 125 -2.59 -11.12 17.31
C ALA A 125 -3.72 -11.67 16.41
N ASP A 126 -3.49 -11.78 15.11
CA ASP A 126 -4.47 -12.31 14.14
C ASP A 126 -4.79 -13.79 14.41
N ILE A 127 -3.81 -14.59 14.86
CA ILE A 127 -4.02 -15.99 15.28
C ILE A 127 -5.08 -16.10 16.37
N PHE A 128 -5.10 -15.17 17.34
CA PHE A 128 -6.11 -15.19 18.41
C PHE A 128 -7.50 -14.81 17.90
N LEU A 129 -7.60 -13.92 16.91
CA LEU A 129 -8.87 -13.52 16.31
C LEU A 129 -9.48 -14.66 15.48
N ASP A 130 -8.67 -15.39 14.72
CA ASP A 130 -9.15 -16.55 13.97
C ASP A 130 -9.51 -17.72 14.89
N LEU A 131 -8.74 -17.92 15.98
CA LEU A 131 -9.12 -18.85 17.03
C LEU A 131 -10.45 -18.48 17.69
N ALA A 132 -10.70 -17.19 17.94
CA ALA A 132 -11.97 -16.70 18.49
C ALA A 132 -13.14 -16.96 17.53
N LYS A 133 -12.95 -16.81 16.21
CA LYS A 133 -13.98 -17.17 15.21
C LYS A 133 -14.29 -18.67 15.25
N ILE A 134 -13.28 -19.53 15.29
CA ILE A 134 -13.46 -20.99 15.36
C ILE A 134 -14.20 -21.38 16.66
N LEU A 135 -13.83 -20.76 17.79
CA LEU A 135 -14.49 -20.98 19.08
C LEU A 135 -15.94 -20.49 19.09
N LYS A 136 -16.23 -19.41 18.37
CA LYS A 136 -17.59 -18.91 18.16
C LYS A 136 -18.42 -19.87 17.30
N TYR A 137 -17.85 -20.45 16.24
CA TYR A 137 -18.54 -21.45 15.42
C TYR A 137 -18.80 -22.77 16.16
N THR A 138 -17.93 -23.14 17.10
CA THR A 138 -18.07 -24.36 17.91
C THR A 138 -18.92 -24.17 19.17
N GLY A 139 -19.46 -22.96 19.40
CA GLY A 139 -20.37 -22.66 20.52
C GLY A 139 -19.69 -22.40 21.88
N TYR A 140 -18.36 -22.33 21.94
CA TYR A 140 -17.59 -22.11 23.17
C TYR A 140 -17.42 -20.62 23.51
N GLN A 141 -18.52 -19.95 23.85
CA GLN A 141 -18.57 -18.49 24.04
C GLN A 141 -17.61 -17.95 25.13
N ARG A 142 -17.41 -18.68 26.23
CA ARG A 142 -16.49 -18.26 27.31
C ARG A 142 -15.03 -18.22 26.86
N LEU A 143 -14.62 -19.12 25.98
CA LEU A 143 -13.26 -19.14 25.44
C LEU A 143 -13.07 -18.04 24.39
N CYS A 144 -14.12 -17.71 23.63
CA CYS A 144 -14.12 -16.58 22.70
C CYS A 144 -13.92 -15.24 23.43
N GLU A 145 -14.61 -15.02 24.56
CA GLU A 145 -14.43 -13.83 25.39
C GLU A 145 -13.04 -13.76 26.01
N GLY A 146 -12.52 -14.90 26.49
CA GLY A 146 -11.15 -14.99 27.01
C GLY A 146 -10.07 -14.69 25.95
N ALA A 147 -10.23 -15.22 24.74
CA ALA A 147 -9.34 -14.94 23.61
C ALA A 147 -9.36 -13.46 23.23
N PHE A 148 -10.54 -12.83 23.23
CA PHE A 148 -10.69 -11.41 22.92
C PHE A 148 -10.08 -10.48 23.99
N MET A 149 -10.23 -10.82 25.28
CA MET A 149 -9.55 -10.10 26.36
C MET A 149 -8.04 -10.22 26.26
N THR A 150 -7.54 -11.43 25.94
CA THR A 150 -6.10 -11.68 25.77
C THR A 150 -5.54 -10.88 24.60
N PHE A 151 -6.23 -10.89 23.45
CA PHE A 151 -5.90 -10.06 22.30
C PHE A 151 -5.82 -8.57 22.67
N THR A 152 -6.82 -8.06 23.38
CA THR A 152 -6.88 -6.64 23.78
C THR A 152 -5.73 -6.27 24.72
N ALA A 153 -5.41 -7.14 25.68
CA ALA A 153 -4.30 -6.94 26.62
C ALA A 153 -2.95 -6.91 25.89
N VAL A 154 -2.69 -7.88 25.00
CA VAL A 154 -1.46 -7.95 24.20
C VAL A 154 -1.33 -6.71 23.31
N TRP A 155 -2.42 -6.28 22.68
CA TRP A 155 -2.47 -5.08 21.84
C TRP A 155 -2.13 -3.80 22.61
N ILE A 156 -2.72 -3.61 23.80
CA ILE A 156 -2.43 -2.46 24.66
C ILE A 156 -0.95 -2.46 25.08
N VAL A 157 -0.42 -3.59 25.57
CA VAL A 157 0.96 -3.66 26.06
C VAL A 157 1.96 -3.38 24.93
N THR A 158 1.76 -3.97 23.76
CA THR A 158 2.69 -3.79 22.63
C THR A 158 2.63 -2.39 22.04
N ARG A 159 1.46 -1.76 21.97
CA ARG A 159 1.30 -0.42 21.37
C ARG A 159 1.51 0.74 22.34
N LEU A 160 1.10 0.63 23.60
CA LEU A 160 1.20 1.71 24.59
C LEU A 160 2.45 1.61 25.48
N CYS A 161 3.07 0.43 25.62
CA CYS A 161 4.26 0.27 26.47
C CYS A 161 5.54 0.00 25.67
N ILE A 162 5.53 -0.92 24.71
CA ILE A 162 6.79 -1.26 24.01
C ILE A 162 7.18 -0.16 23.02
N PHE A 163 6.21 0.36 22.26
CA PHE A 163 6.44 1.38 21.23
C PHE A 163 7.01 2.72 21.77
N PRO A 164 6.36 3.41 22.73
CA PRO A 164 6.83 4.71 23.17
C PRO A 164 8.10 4.61 24.04
N PHE A 165 8.24 3.57 24.87
CA PHE A 165 9.38 3.48 25.79
C PHE A 165 10.66 2.93 25.14
N TRP A 166 10.57 2.14 24.07
CA TRP A 166 11.73 1.60 23.37
C TRP A 166 12.25 2.54 22.26
N ILE A 167 11.37 3.32 21.61
CA ILE A 167 11.74 4.27 20.54
C ILE A 167 12.25 5.61 21.10
N ILE A 168 11.65 6.17 22.16
CA ILE A 168 12.06 7.48 22.70
C ILE A 168 13.42 7.42 23.42
N ARG A 169 13.89 6.23 23.82
CA ARG A 169 15.14 6.05 24.56
C ARG A 169 16.36 5.70 23.67
N ARG A 170 16.22 5.75 22.35
CA ARG A 170 17.31 5.46 21.39
C ARG A 170 17.44 6.59 20.38
#